data_AF-R2PQB7-F1
#
_entry.id   AF-R2PQB7-F1
#
_cell.length_a   1.000
_cell.length_b   1.000
_cell.length_c   1.000
_cell.angle_alpha   90.00
_cell.angle_beta   90.00
_cell.angle_gamma   90.00
#
_symmetry.space_group_name_H-M   'P 1'
#
loop_
_entity.id
_entity.type
_entity.pdbx_description
1 polymer ?
#
loop_
_entity_poly.entity_id
_entity_poly.type
_entity_poly.pdbx_seq_one_letter_code
_entity_poly.pdbx_strand_id
1 'polypeptide(L)'
;MKKIVIGFYVGLSCLFLLSGCSSPNNQKEASTDDKTETSTFESDKSSKNLTKEKTNDNAVSTDILAGGDYIVGTDIEPGAYYAVLTDMQYGSDDENQNGYVSIDVISEEQTTDSSDGEDVDYSFEMLEEIGEKRRFVLKDGDKVIFSDNWDPISWEVKLLNEKDFRDYMKDNK
;
A
#
# COMPACT_ATOMS: atom_id res chain seq x y z
N MET A 1 31.11 -43.50 3.08
CA MET A 1 29.97 -44.16 2.42
C MET A 1 29.02 -44.70 3.47
N LYS A 2 27.92 -44.00 3.73
CA LYS A 2 26.79 -44.47 4.56
C LYS A 2 25.50 -43.98 3.90
N LYS A 3 24.48 -44.83 3.96
CA LYS A 3 23.35 -44.95 3.04
C LYS A 3 22.24 -43.93 3.31
N ILE A 4 21.58 -43.54 2.21
CA ILE A 4 20.37 -42.73 2.10
C ILE A 4 19.17 -43.44 2.76
N VAL A 5 18.29 -42.67 3.41
CA VAL A 5 16.85 -42.97 3.48
C VAL A 5 16.08 -41.66 3.27
N ILE A 6 15.36 -41.59 2.16
CA ILE A 6 14.41 -40.53 1.78
C ILE A 6 13.02 -41.00 2.19
N GLY A 7 12.33 -40.22 3.02
CA GLY A 7 10.93 -40.44 3.36
C GLY A 7 10.05 -39.43 2.63
N PHE A 8 9.39 -39.86 1.56
CA PHE A 8 8.26 -39.15 0.95
C PHE A 8 7.01 -39.44 1.79
N TYR A 9 6.38 -38.41 2.34
CA TYR A 9 4.99 -38.48 2.80
C TYR A 9 4.13 -37.63 1.88
N VAL A 10 3.42 -38.33 0.99
CA VAL A 10 2.31 -37.81 0.19
C VAL A 10 1.06 -37.92 1.06
N GLY A 11 0.51 -36.78 1.49
CA GLY A 11 -0.73 -36.70 2.27
C GLY A 11 -1.76 -35.84 1.54
N LEU A 12 -2.41 -36.45 0.55
CA LEU A 12 -3.54 -35.93 -0.20
C LEU A 12 -4.83 -36.35 0.52
N SER A 13 -5.63 -35.44 1.07
CA SER A 13 -7.09 -35.61 1.12
C SER A 13 -7.84 -34.32 1.49
N CYS A 14 -8.76 -33.97 0.61
CA CYS A 14 -9.80 -32.94 0.70
C CYS A 14 -10.61 -32.98 2.01
N LEU A 15 -11.20 -31.85 2.39
CA LEU A 15 -12.66 -31.72 2.41
C LEU A 15 -13.06 -30.24 2.55
N PHE A 16 -13.72 -29.72 1.51
CA PHE A 16 -14.53 -28.51 1.57
C PHE A 16 -15.79 -28.79 2.38
N LEU A 17 -16.13 -27.91 3.32
CA LEU A 17 -17.49 -27.75 3.82
C LEU A 17 -17.85 -26.26 3.81
N LEU A 18 -18.53 -25.86 2.73
CA LEU A 18 -19.34 -24.66 2.69
C LEU A 18 -20.53 -24.84 3.64
N SER A 19 -20.64 -23.96 4.63
CA SER A 19 -21.86 -23.79 5.42
C SER A 19 -22.28 -22.33 5.29
N GLY A 20 -23.23 -22.09 4.38
CA GLY A 20 -23.94 -20.83 4.33
C GLY A 20 -24.88 -20.69 5.52
N CYS A 21 -24.95 -19.48 6.08
CA CYS A 21 -26.05 -19.05 6.92
C CYS A 21 -26.70 -17.82 6.28
N SER A 22 -27.98 -17.99 5.96
CA SER A 22 -28.89 -17.00 5.42
C SER A 22 -29.50 -16.10 6.50
N SER A 23 -29.73 -14.82 6.13
CA SER A 23 -30.75 -13.86 6.62
C SER A 23 -30.58 -13.28 8.03
N PRO A 24 -30.85 -11.97 8.20
CA PRO A 24 -32.20 -11.36 8.18
C PRO A 24 -32.24 -10.06 7.32
N ASN A 25 -33.31 -9.32 7.08
CA ASN A 25 -34.78 -9.38 7.16
C ASN A 25 -35.23 -7.93 6.82
N ASN A 26 -36.46 -7.78 6.34
CA ASN A 26 -37.26 -6.56 6.28
C ASN A 26 -36.91 -5.48 5.24
N GLN A 27 -37.57 -5.61 4.09
CA GLN A 27 -38.02 -4.48 3.30
C GLN A 27 -38.97 -3.60 4.12
N LYS A 28 -38.74 -2.28 4.10
CA LYS A 28 -39.74 -1.28 4.42
C LYS A 28 -39.67 -0.21 3.33
N GLU A 29 -40.72 -0.16 2.52
CA GLU A 29 -41.01 0.97 1.63
C GLU A 29 -41.22 2.25 2.45
N ALA A 30 -40.66 3.36 1.99
CA ALA A 30 -41.18 4.69 2.25
C ALA A 30 -40.75 5.65 1.12
N SER A 31 -41.76 6.04 0.34
CA SER A 31 -42.01 7.36 -0.24
C SER A 31 -40.87 8.18 -0.86
N THR A 32 -41.02 8.37 -2.17
CA THR A 32 -40.60 9.52 -2.98
C THR A 32 -40.96 10.86 -2.31
N ASP A 33 -39.98 11.74 -2.10
CA ASP A 33 -40.02 13.11 -2.63
C ASP A 33 -38.64 13.80 -2.58
N ASP A 34 -38.47 14.68 -3.56
CA ASP A 34 -37.31 15.39 -4.10
C ASP A 34 -36.52 16.30 -3.13
N LYS A 35 -35.16 16.21 -3.14
CA LYS A 35 -34.24 17.37 -3.10
C LYS A 35 -32.74 17.02 -3.12
N THR A 36 -32.07 17.56 -4.14
CA THR A 36 -30.69 18.07 -4.25
C THR A 36 -29.73 17.90 -3.05
N GLU A 37 -28.58 17.24 -3.24
CA GLU A 37 -27.29 17.48 -2.56
C GLU A 37 -26.19 16.60 -3.20
N THR A 38 -25.15 17.20 -3.77
CA THR A 38 -23.79 17.31 -3.21
C THR A 38 -23.00 15.99 -3.24
N SER A 39 -21.97 15.97 -4.08
CA SER A 39 -21.03 14.87 -4.28
C SER A 39 -20.38 14.42 -2.95
N THR A 40 -20.75 13.23 -2.51
CA THR A 40 -20.25 12.57 -1.32
C THR A 40 -18.83 12.04 -1.56
N PHE A 41 -17.86 12.57 -0.81
CA PHE A 41 -16.59 11.88 -0.58
C PHE A 41 -16.89 10.66 0.30
N GLU A 42 -16.71 9.45 -0.24
CA GLU A 42 -16.65 8.24 0.58
C GLU A 42 -15.38 8.29 1.43
N SER A 43 -15.56 8.67 2.70
CA SER A 43 -14.55 8.48 3.74
C SER A 43 -14.78 7.11 4.35
N ASP A 44 -13.89 6.16 4.05
CA ASP A 44 -13.90 4.88 4.70
C ASP A 44 -13.56 5.01 6.19
N LYS A 45 -14.36 4.30 6.96
CA LYS A 45 -14.49 4.40 8.40
C LYS A 45 -13.36 3.64 9.09
N SER A 46 -12.24 4.31 9.34
CA SER A 46 -11.30 3.93 10.41
C SER A 46 -10.91 5.17 11.23
N SER A 47 -11.80 5.56 12.13
CA SER A 47 -11.52 6.59 13.14
C SER A 47 -10.61 6.02 14.22
N LYS A 48 -9.32 5.83 13.90
CA LYS A 48 -8.25 5.78 14.89
C LYS A 48 -7.76 7.22 15.06
N ASN A 49 -7.97 7.72 16.28
CA ASN A 49 -7.63 9.06 16.77
C ASN A 49 -6.25 9.50 16.24
N LEU A 50 -6.22 10.30 15.17
CA LEU A 50 -5.02 10.96 14.67
C LEU A 50 -4.67 12.04 15.68
N THR A 51 -3.98 11.63 16.75
CA THR A 51 -3.09 12.51 17.49
C THR A 51 -2.31 13.26 16.42
N LYS A 52 -2.33 14.60 16.46
CA LYS A 52 -1.47 15.45 15.64
C LYS A 52 -0.03 15.10 16.01
N GLU A 53 0.48 14.02 15.43
CA GLU A 53 1.88 13.68 15.42
C GLU A 53 2.54 14.89 14.77
N LYS A 54 3.44 15.50 15.53
CA LYS A 54 4.12 16.74 15.17
C LYS A 54 5.08 16.36 14.06
N THR A 55 4.53 16.22 12.86
CA THR A 55 5.23 15.83 11.65
C THR A 55 6.29 16.90 11.44
N ASN A 56 7.54 16.48 11.44
CA ASN A 56 8.64 17.34 11.03
C ASN A 56 8.37 17.69 9.57
N ASP A 57 7.99 18.93 9.28
CA ASP A 57 7.43 19.34 7.98
C ASP A 57 8.53 19.58 6.93
N ASN A 58 9.63 18.83 7.03
CA ASN A 58 10.80 18.90 6.14
C ASN A 58 10.63 18.03 4.90
N ALA A 59 9.45 17.43 4.69
CA ALA A 59 9.17 16.58 3.54
C ALA A 59 9.40 17.33 2.22
N VAL A 60 10.43 16.91 1.49
CA VAL A 60 10.69 17.36 0.12
C VAL A 60 10.16 16.28 -0.82
N SER A 61 9.31 16.69 -1.76
CA SER A 61 8.77 15.77 -2.78
C SER A 61 9.89 15.19 -3.63
N THR A 62 9.81 13.91 -3.97
CA THR A 62 10.83 13.21 -4.76
C THR A 62 10.19 12.16 -5.68
N ASP A 63 10.89 11.84 -6.77
CA ASP A 63 10.46 10.85 -7.75
C ASP A 63 11.24 9.54 -7.55
N ILE A 64 10.52 8.43 -7.51
CA ILE A 64 11.08 7.07 -7.44
C ILE A 64 10.87 6.42 -8.79
N LEU A 65 11.98 6.10 -9.46
CA LEU A 65 12.00 5.65 -10.87
C LEU A 65 12.45 4.20 -11.05
N ALA A 66 12.83 3.53 -9.96
CA ALA A 66 13.31 2.17 -9.98
C ALA A 66 13.11 1.52 -8.62
N GLY A 67 13.02 0.18 -8.62
CA GLY A 67 12.99 -0.59 -7.39
C GLY A 67 14.30 -0.46 -6.61
N GLY A 68 14.21 -0.56 -5.29
CA GLY A 68 15.36 -0.42 -4.41
C GLY A 68 15.00 -0.24 -2.96
N ASP A 69 16.05 -0.27 -2.14
CA ASP A 69 16.01 0.01 -0.72
C ASP A 69 16.40 1.48 -0.49
N TYR A 70 15.58 2.22 0.27
CA TYR A 70 15.78 3.62 0.61
C TYR A 70 15.74 3.79 2.12
N ILE A 71 16.65 4.59 2.66
CA ILE A 71 16.70 4.93 4.09
C ILE A 71 16.22 6.35 4.29
N VAL A 72 15.19 6.52 5.12
CA VAL A 72 14.66 7.84 5.47
C VAL A 72 15.68 8.59 6.34
N GLY A 73 15.89 9.88 6.05
CA GLY A 73 16.98 10.69 6.58
C GLY A 73 18.27 10.66 5.75
N THR A 74 18.39 9.72 4.81
CA THR A 74 19.54 9.62 3.89
C THR A 74 19.11 9.78 2.43
N ASP A 75 18.19 8.95 1.97
CA ASP A 75 17.72 8.91 0.58
C ASP A 75 16.39 9.63 0.40
N ILE A 76 15.55 9.64 1.46
CA ILE A 76 14.24 10.31 1.50
C ILE A 76 14.19 11.16 2.78
N GLU A 77 13.81 12.43 2.68
CA GLU A 77 13.65 13.27 3.89
C GLU A 77 12.50 12.75 4.77
N PRO A 78 12.61 12.79 6.11
CA PRO A 78 11.52 12.37 6.99
C PRO A 78 10.31 13.32 6.85
N GLY A 79 9.11 12.75 6.93
CA GLY A 79 7.87 13.53 6.91
C GLY A 79 6.65 12.76 6.38
N ALA A 80 5.56 13.49 6.12
CA ALA A 80 4.35 12.91 5.57
C ALA A 80 4.28 13.05 4.05
N TYR A 81 3.98 11.95 3.38
CA TYR A 81 3.96 11.83 1.93
C TYR A 81 2.67 11.21 1.42
N TYR A 82 2.33 11.56 0.18
CA TYR A 82 1.44 10.79 -0.68
C TYR A 82 2.28 10.16 -1.77
N ALA A 83 2.40 8.83 -1.74
CA ALA A 83 2.92 8.08 -2.88
C ALA A 83 1.85 8.05 -3.96
N VAL A 84 2.20 8.39 -5.20
CA VAL A 84 1.29 8.37 -6.35
C VAL A 84 1.99 7.67 -7.51
N LEU A 85 1.37 6.62 -8.06
CA LEU A 85 1.85 6.00 -9.29
C LEU A 85 1.50 6.92 -10.47
N THR A 86 2.50 7.48 -11.13
CA THR A 86 2.28 8.48 -12.19
C THR A 86 2.60 7.98 -13.59
N ASP A 87 3.43 6.95 -13.72
CA ASP A 87 3.69 6.28 -14.98
C ASP A 87 3.88 4.78 -14.77
N MET A 88 3.43 4.00 -15.74
CA MET A 88 3.69 2.56 -15.82
C MET A 88 3.67 2.14 -17.30
N GLN A 89 4.77 1.54 -17.75
CA GLN A 89 4.94 1.11 -19.13
C GLN A 89 5.03 -0.41 -19.20
N TYR A 90 4.29 -0.98 -20.14
CA TYR A 90 4.19 -2.43 -20.34
C TYR A 90 4.91 -2.89 -21.60
N GLY A 91 5.31 -4.16 -21.60
CA GLY A 91 5.77 -4.84 -22.80
C GLY A 91 4.74 -4.79 -23.92
N SER A 92 5.20 -4.68 -25.17
CA SER A 92 4.30 -4.71 -26.34
C SER A 92 3.54 -6.03 -26.49
N ASP A 93 4.01 -7.08 -25.81
CA ASP A 93 3.46 -8.43 -25.74
C ASP A 93 2.74 -8.75 -24.43
N ASP A 94 2.65 -7.79 -23.50
CA ASP A 94 1.86 -7.94 -22.27
C ASP A 94 0.40 -7.54 -22.53
N GLU A 95 -0.41 -8.55 -22.85
CA GLU A 95 -1.85 -8.38 -23.11
C GLU A 95 -2.66 -8.09 -21.84
N ASN A 96 -2.16 -8.47 -20.66
CA ASN A 96 -2.94 -8.37 -19.43
C ASN A 96 -2.63 -7.10 -18.64
N GLN A 97 -1.42 -6.54 -18.78
CA GLN A 97 -1.01 -5.30 -18.10
C GLN A 97 -1.24 -5.39 -16.58
N ASN A 98 -0.78 -6.49 -15.97
CA ASN A 98 -0.99 -6.80 -14.55
C ASN A 98 0.15 -6.28 -13.64
N GLY A 99 0.88 -5.27 -14.11
CA GLY A 99 2.03 -4.72 -13.40
C GLY A 99 1.60 -3.94 -12.17
N TYR A 100 2.41 -4.01 -11.12
CA TYR A 100 2.21 -3.19 -9.93
C TYR A 100 3.53 -2.74 -9.33
N VAL A 101 3.48 -1.69 -8.53
CA VAL A 101 4.57 -1.26 -7.66
C VAL A 101 4.16 -1.52 -6.21
N SER A 102 4.95 -2.29 -5.47
CA SER A 102 4.78 -2.45 -4.03
C SER A 102 5.65 -1.47 -3.26
N ILE A 103 5.15 -1.04 -2.10
CA ILE A 103 5.84 -0.17 -1.17
C ILE A 103 5.79 -0.82 0.21
N ASP A 104 6.96 -1.19 0.70
CA ASP A 104 7.14 -1.73 2.05
C ASP A 104 7.79 -0.65 2.93
N VAL A 105 7.26 -0.43 4.13
CA VAL A 105 7.86 0.46 5.14
C VAL A 105 8.14 -0.34 6.40
N ILE A 106 9.41 -0.38 6.79
CA ILE A 106 9.90 -1.11 7.97
C ILE A 106 10.46 -0.06 8.94
N SER A 107 9.82 0.10 10.11
CA SER A 107 10.25 1.13 11.06
C SER A 107 11.50 0.76 11.85
N GLU A 108 12.45 1.70 11.96
CA GLU A 108 13.68 1.49 12.74
C GLU A 108 13.39 1.38 14.25
N GLU A 109 12.45 2.18 14.77
CA GLU A 109 12.17 2.36 16.20
C GLU A 109 11.78 1.06 16.93
N GLN A 110 11.37 0.01 16.21
CA GLN A 110 10.90 -1.26 16.77
C GLN A 110 11.87 -2.44 16.55
N THR A 111 13.06 -2.19 15.99
CA THR A 111 14.05 -3.26 15.73
C THR A 111 14.96 -3.55 16.93
N THR A 112 14.44 -3.55 18.16
CA THR A 112 15.22 -3.91 19.35
C THR A 112 15.15 -5.41 19.62
N ASP A 113 16.29 -6.09 19.48
CA ASP A 113 16.61 -7.46 19.93
C ASP A 113 15.46 -8.49 19.92
N SER A 114 15.37 -9.21 18.80
CA SER A 114 14.50 -10.38 18.60
C SER A 114 14.94 -11.61 19.41
N SER A 115 15.16 -11.48 20.72
CA SER A 115 15.20 -12.64 21.62
C SER A 115 13.79 -13.11 22.01
N ASP A 116 12.79 -12.22 21.95
CA ASP A 116 11.43 -12.49 22.46
C ASP A 116 10.32 -12.38 21.40
N GLY A 117 10.66 -12.07 20.13
CA GLY A 117 9.72 -12.15 19.01
C GLY A 117 8.67 -11.04 18.93
N GLU A 118 9.00 -9.80 19.31
CA GLU A 118 8.08 -8.66 19.16
C GLU A 118 7.93 -8.15 17.72
N ASP A 119 6.76 -7.56 17.47
CA ASP A 119 6.22 -7.16 16.17
C ASP A 119 7.02 -6.02 15.53
N VAL A 120 7.60 -6.27 14.35
CA VAL A 120 8.16 -5.21 13.50
C VAL A 120 6.98 -4.37 12.98
N ASP A 121 7.00 -3.06 13.21
CA ASP A 121 6.00 -2.16 12.60
C ASP A 121 6.27 -2.10 11.09
N TYR A 122 5.43 -2.82 10.36
CA TYR A 122 5.55 -3.10 8.93
C TYR A 122 4.26 -2.68 8.23
N SER A 123 4.41 -1.83 7.22
CA SER A 123 3.34 -1.45 6.30
C SER A 123 3.65 -1.97 4.91
N PHE A 124 2.64 -2.51 4.23
CA PHE A 124 2.71 -2.96 2.85
C PHE A 124 1.55 -2.38 2.07
N GLU A 125 1.84 -1.77 0.92
CA GLU A 125 0.85 -1.23 0.00
C GLU A 125 1.23 -1.56 -1.43
N MET A 126 0.24 -1.63 -2.31
CA MET A 126 0.42 -1.80 -3.76
C MET A 126 -0.26 -0.67 -4.51
N LEU A 127 0.36 -0.27 -5.61
CA LEU A 127 -0.17 0.67 -6.59
C LEU A 127 -0.24 -0.05 -7.93
N GLU A 128 -1.46 -0.29 -8.41
CA GLU A 128 -1.75 -1.07 -9.62
C GLU A 128 -2.18 -0.16 -10.78
N GLU A 129 -2.79 0.98 -10.48
CA GLU A 129 -3.34 1.90 -11.50
C GLU A 129 -2.66 3.28 -11.48
N ILE A 130 -2.43 3.86 -12.67
CA ILE A 130 -1.92 5.23 -12.78
C ILE A 130 -2.91 6.19 -12.10
N GLY A 131 -2.39 7.03 -11.20
CA GLY A 131 -3.16 7.95 -10.35
C GLY A 131 -3.59 7.36 -9.01
N GLU A 132 -3.37 6.06 -8.78
CA GLU A 132 -3.52 5.45 -7.47
C GLU A 132 -2.53 6.07 -6.48
N LYS A 133 -2.96 6.18 -5.23
CA LYS A 133 -2.26 6.91 -4.19
C LYS A 133 -2.40 6.28 -2.81
N ARG A 134 -1.36 6.42 -2.00
CA ARG A 134 -1.30 5.98 -0.60
C ARG A 134 -0.59 7.02 0.26
N ARG A 135 -1.01 7.15 1.51
CA ARG A 135 -0.45 8.13 2.45
C ARG A 135 0.47 7.43 3.44
N PHE A 136 1.68 7.96 3.58
CA PHE A 136 2.69 7.46 4.53
C PHE A 136 3.16 8.57 5.45
N VAL A 137 3.58 8.19 6.66
CA VAL A 137 4.36 9.03 7.56
C VAL A 137 5.67 8.30 7.77
N LEU A 138 6.76 8.88 7.24
CA LEU A 138 8.09 8.29 7.23
C LEU A 138 8.94 8.99 8.29
N LYS A 139 9.50 8.20 9.22
CA LYS A 139 10.38 8.68 10.28
C LYS A 139 11.84 8.48 9.89
N ASP A 140 12.70 9.31 10.46
CA ASP A 140 14.15 9.16 10.32
C ASP A 140 14.57 7.73 10.67
N GLY A 141 15.38 7.11 9.81
CA GLY A 141 15.83 5.72 9.97
C GLY A 141 14.92 4.64 9.38
N ASP A 142 13.65 4.92 9.09
CA ASP A 142 12.76 3.94 8.45
C ASP A 142 13.36 3.44 7.12
N LYS A 143 13.22 2.14 6.86
CA LYS A 143 13.56 1.54 5.56
C LYS A 143 12.32 1.49 4.69
N VAL A 144 12.39 2.10 3.50
CA VAL A 144 11.34 2.05 2.48
C VAL A 144 11.84 1.22 1.30
N ILE A 145 11.07 0.22 0.89
CA ILE A 145 11.42 -0.66 -0.22
C ILE A 145 10.39 -0.45 -1.32
N PHE A 146 10.87 -0.15 -2.52
CA PHE A 146 10.05 -0.17 -3.73
C PHE A 146 10.42 -1.40 -4.56
N SER A 147 9.41 -2.14 -4.98
CA SER A 147 9.57 -3.29 -5.88
C SER A 147 8.45 -3.31 -6.90
N ASP A 148 8.65 -4.07 -7.97
CA ASP A 148 7.59 -4.46 -8.90
C ASP A 148 7.52 -5.99 -9.01
N ASN A 149 6.55 -6.49 -9.76
CA ASN A 149 6.38 -7.91 -10.08
C ASN A 149 7.08 -8.36 -11.37
N TRP A 150 8.06 -7.58 -11.87
CA TRP A 150 8.78 -7.81 -13.12
C TRP A 150 7.94 -7.76 -14.41
N ASP A 151 6.66 -7.42 -14.31
CA ASP A 151 5.78 -7.21 -15.47
C ASP A 151 5.98 -5.83 -16.13
N PRO A 152 6.08 -4.70 -15.40
CA PRO A 152 6.33 -3.40 -16.05
C PRO A 152 7.76 -3.30 -16.58
N ILE A 153 7.93 -2.65 -17.74
CA ILE A 153 9.24 -2.25 -18.28
C ILE A 153 9.84 -1.11 -17.44
N SER A 154 9.00 -0.17 -17.05
CA SER A 154 9.36 0.98 -16.22
C SER A 154 8.13 1.52 -15.52
N TRP A 155 8.35 2.22 -14.41
CA TRP A 155 7.31 2.88 -13.64
C TRP A 155 7.87 4.11 -12.92
N GLU A 156 6.98 5.01 -12.50
CA GLU A 156 7.32 6.17 -11.69
C GLU A 156 6.33 6.30 -10.53
N VAL A 157 6.85 6.34 -9.31
CA VAL A 157 6.08 6.73 -8.13
C VAL A 157 6.60 8.07 -7.62
N LYS A 158 5.72 9.06 -7.55
CA LYS A 158 6.01 10.34 -6.90
C LYS A 158 5.68 10.26 -5.41
N LEU A 159 6.66 10.51 -4.56
CA LEU A 159 6.45 10.80 -3.14
C LEU A 159 6.22 12.31 -3.00
N LEU A 160 4.96 12.72 -2.89
CA LEU A 160 4.58 14.13 -2.83
C LEU A 160 4.33 14.56 -1.39
N ASN A 161 4.91 15.68 -0.97
CA ASN A 161 4.48 16.35 0.25
C ASN A 161 3.03 16.87 0.09
N GLU A 162 2.42 17.28 1.20
CA GLU A 162 1.02 17.70 1.23
C GLU A 162 0.70 18.88 0.29
N LYS A 163 1.64 19.82 0.09
CA LYS A 163 1.42 20.96 -0.82
C LYS A 163 1.42 20.47 -2.28
N ASP A 164 2.44 19.73 -2.66
CA ASP A 164 2.63 19.30 -4.05
C ASP A 164 1.61 18.24 -4.45
N PHE A 165 1.17 17.39 -3.52
CA PHE A 165 0.03 16.50 -3.72
C PHE A 165 -1.25 17.28 -4.06
N ARG A 166 -1.56 18.34 -3.30
CA ARG A 166 -2.75 19.16 -3.59
C ARG A 166 -2.66 19.88 -4.92
N ASP A 167 -1.47 20.28 -5.36
CA ASP A 167 -1.28 20.90 -6.67
C ASP A 167 -1.41 19.86 -7.79
N TYR A 168 -0.77 18.69 -7.63
CA TYR A 168 -0.95 17.54 -8.52
C TYR A 168 -2.43 17.16 -8.71
N MET A 169 -3.19 17.08 -7.62
CA MET A 169 -4.63 16.75 -7.65
C MET A 169 -5.51 17.85 -8.23
N LYS A 170 -5.01 19.07 -8.47
CA LYS A 170 -5.75 20.10 -9.24
C LYS A 170 -5.50 19.95 -10.73
N ASP A 171 -4.26 19.63 -11.10
CA ASP A 171 -3.82 19.57 -12.49
C ASP A 171 -4.26 18.28 -13.19
N ASN A 172 -4.53 17.20 -12.43
CA ASN A 172 -4.90 15.88 -12.94
C ASN A 172 -6.36 15.50 -12.61
N LYS A 173 -7.28 16.47 -12.70
CA LYS A 173 -8.74 16.26 -12.54
C LYS A 173 -9.46 15.99 -13.85
#